data_AF-A0A0Q8PKX1-F1
#
_entry.id   AF-A0A0Q8PKX1-F1
#
_cell.length_a   1.000
_cell.length_b   1.000
_cell.length_c   1.000
_cell.angle_alpha   90.00
_cell.angle_beta   90.00
_cell.angle_gamma   90.00
#
_symmetry.space_group_name_H-M   'P 1'
#
loop_
_entity.id
_entity.type
_entity.pdbx_description
1 polymer ?
#
loop_
_entity_poly.entity_id
_entity_poly.type
_entity_poly.pdbx_seq_one_letter_code
_entity_poly.pdbx_strand_id
1 'polypeptide(L)'
;MAEDTIIARARRGSGLSQRALAHRSGTSQPTLSTYERGTKPPTLTVLERIVHTSGCDLDLTSRVRFTNHLGSRGEPYVVPDRLWRLDLETAFAEVVLPGHLHWSGPSRAYRLAERADRARVYEIVLREGAAPDLLTYLDGALLLDLFDELIIPPALRKAWAPAIDRYRNTTP
;
A
#
# COMPACT_ATOMS: atom_id res chain seq x y z
N MET A 1 11.08 -14.39 6.40
CA MET A 1 11.79 -14.17 5.12
C MET A 1 12.63 -12.92 5.31
N ALA A 2 13.93 -12.94 4.99
CA ALA A 2 14.72 -11.72 5.05
C ALA A 2 14.09 -10.68 4.11
N GLU A 3 13.80 -9.48 4.62
CA GLU A 3 13.28 -8.40 3.78
C GLU A 3 14.28 -8.15 2.66
N ASP A 4 13.82 -8.28 1.41
CA ASP A 4 14.66 -7.99 0.26
C ASP A 4 15.07 -6.52 0.31
N THR A 5 16.37 -6.27 0.21
CA THR A 5 16.87 -4.89 0.17
C THR A 5 16.29 -4.16 -1.04
N ILE A 6 16.12 -2.86 -0.92
CA ILE A 6 15.61 -2.01 -2.02
C ILE A 6 16.43 -2.16 -3.32
N ILE A 7 17.74 -2.45 -3.21
CA ILE A 7 18.60 -2.75 -4.37
C ILE A 7 18.21 -4.08 -5.00
N ALA A 8 18.00 -5.14 -4.21
CA ALA A 8 17.58 -6.44 -4.73
C ALA A 8 16.20 -6.35 -5.39
N ARG A 9 15.26 -5.60 -4.79
CA ARG A 9 13.93 -5.35 -5.36
C ARG A 9 14.01 -4.61 -6.69
N ALA A 10 14.73 -3.49 -6.74
CA ALA A 10 14.89 -2.68 -7.95
C ALA A 10 15.54 -3.48 -9.09
N ARG A 11 16.59 -4.26 -8.78
CA ARG A 11 17.23 -5.14 -9.76
C ARG A 11 16.25 -6.17 -10.34
N ARG A 12 15.50 -6.89 -9.49
CA ARG A 12 14.56 -7.92 -9.97
C ARG A 12 13.44 -7.31 -10.81
N GLY A 13 12.91 -6.16 -10.40
CA GLY A 13 11.91 -5.42 -11.20
C GLY A 13 12.42 -5.01 -12.59
N SER A 14 13.72 -4.70 -12.71
CA SER A 14 14.35 -4.37 -13.99
C SER A 14 14.74 -5.57 -14.87
N GLY A 15 14.62 -6.80 -14.37
CA GLY A 15 15.08 -8.01 -15.06
C GLY A 15 16.61 -8.16 -15.21
N LEU A 16 17.42 -7.28 -14.61
CA LEU A 16 18.88 -7.30 -14.74
C LEU A 16 19.52 -8.37 -13.84
N SER A 17 20.60 -8.99 -14.34
CA SER A 17 21.49 -9.79 -13.47
C SER A 17 22.31 -8.87 -12.55
N GLN A 18 22.83 -9.40 -11.44
CA GLN A 18 23.70 -8.63 -10.54
C GLN A 18 24.91 -8.05 -11.29
N ARG A 19 25.51 -8.84 -12.20
CA ARG A 19 26.66 -8.40 -13.00
C ARG A 19 26.31 -7.24 -13.93
N ALA A 20 25.15 -7.31 -14.60
CA ALA A 20 24.70 -6.27 -15.51
C ALA A 20 24.40 -4.96 -14.78
N LEU A 21 23.67 -5.03 -13.65
CA LEU A 21 23.38 -3.83 -12.85
C LEU A 21 24.64 -3.24 -12.25
N ALA A 22 25.56 -4.07 -11.73
CA ALA A 22 26.82 -3.61 -11.17
C ALA A 22 27.64 -2.83 -12.21
N HIS A 23 27.79 -3.39 -13.41
CA HIS A 23 28.48 -2.75 -14.51
C HIS A 23 27.86 -1.40 -14.89
N ARG A 24 26.52 -1.36 -15.09
CA ARG A 24 25.81 -0.12 -15.46
C ARG A 24 25.90 0.95 -14.38
N SER A 25 25.92 0.56 -13.11
CA SER A 25 25.91 1.47 -11.96
C SER A 25 27.31 1.85 -11.45
N GLY A 26 28.37 1.44 -12.15
CA GLY A 26 29.75 1.74 -11.78
C GLY A 26 30.17 1.11 -10.45
N THR A 27 29.72 -0.11 -10.16
CA THR A 27 30.16 -0.90 -9.00
C THR A 27 30.60 -2.31 -9.42
N SER A 28 31.16 -3.09 -8.50
CA SER A 28 31.51 -4.49 -8.75
C SER A 28 30.36 -5.44 -8.42
N GLN A 29 30.28 -6.59 -9.09
CA GLN A 29 29.26 -7.60 -8.78
C GLN A 29 29.37 -8.12 -7.33
N PRO A 30 30.58 -8.40 -6.77
CA PRO A 30 30.71 -8.76 -5.36
C PRO A 30 30.22 -7.67 -4.40
N THR A 31 30.48 -6.40 -4.72
CA THR A 31 29.97 -5.25 -3.94
C THR A 31 28.46 -5.18 -3.98
N LEU A 32 27.85 -5.28 -5.18
CA LEU A 32 26.39 -5.30 -5.34
C LEU A 32 25.76 -6.47 -4.57
N SER A 33 26.37 -7.66 -4.64
CA SER A 33 25.92 -8.85 -3.91
C SER A 33 25.96 -8.65 -2.39
N THR A 34 26.97 -7.92 -1.89
CA THR A 34 27.10 -7.55 -0.47
C THR A 34 26.00 -6.56 -0.05
N TYR A 35 25.66 -5.61 -0.91
CA TYR A 35 24.54 -4.69 -0.70
C TYR A 35 23.20 -5.43 -0.71
N GLU A 36 22.97 -6.34 -1.67
CA GLU A 36 21.72 -7.09 -1.79
C GLU A 36 21.46 -7.99 -0.57
N ARG A 37 22.52 -8.53 0.05
CA ARG A 37 22.43 -9.29 1.30
C ARG A 37 22.33 -8.44 2.57
N GLY A 38 22.45 -7.10 2.47
CA GLY A 38 22.43 -6.20 3.62
C GLY A 38 23.69 -6.25 4.50
N THR A 39 24.71 -7.03 4.11
CA THR A 39 25.97 -7.19 4.87
C THR A 39 26.82 -5.92 4.96
N LYS A 40 26.67 -5.01 4.01
CA LYS A 40 27.28 -3.67 4.03
C LYS A 40 26.25 -2.67 3.50
N PRO A 41 25.93 -1.60 4.23
CA PRO A 41 25.05 -0.57 3.69
C PRO A 41 25.81 0.26 2.62
N PRO A 42 25.23 0.54 1.45
CA PRO A 42 25.74 1.56 0.54
C PRO A 42 25.55 2.97 1.15
N THR A 43 26.32 3.94 0.66
CA THR A 43 25.97 5.36 0.91
C THR A 43 24.70 5.71 0.14
N LEU A 44 24.00 6.77 0.56
CA LEU A 44 22.80 7.24 -0.14
C LEU A 44 23.07 7.52 -1.62
N THR A 45 24.18 8.18 -1.94
CA THR A 45 24.59 8.46 -3.34
C THR A 45 24.79 7.19 -4.16
N VAL A 46 25.39 6.14 -3.59
CA VAL A 46 25.58 4.86 -4.30
C VAL A 46 24.24 4.15 -4.49
N LEU A 47 23.39 4.20 -3.47
CA LEU A 47 22.04 3.63 -3.54
C LEU A 47 21.20 4.31 -4.62
N GLU A 48 21.09 5.64 -4.60
CA GLU A 48 20.38 6.46 -5.60
C GLU A 48 20.84 6.11 -7.02
N ARG A 49 22.17 6.08 -7.23
CA ARG A 49 22.74 5.73 -8.54
C ARG A 49 22.35 4.33 -8.99
N ILE A 50 22.43 3.33 -8.11
CA ILE A 50 22.08 1.94 -8.45
C ILE A 50 20.58 1.83 -8.80
N VAL A 51 19.72 2.43 -7.98
CA VAL A 51 18.25 2.39 -8.18
C VAL A 51 17.87 3.11 -9.47
N HIS A 52 18.39 4.31 -9.71
CA HIS A 52 18.16 5.05 -10.96
C HIS A 52 18.63 4.26 -12.20
N THR A 53 19.79 3.61 -12.11
CA THR A 53 20.31 2.76 -13.19
C THR A 53 19.40 1.58 -13.52
N SER A 54 18.63 1.08 -12.55
CA SER A 54 17.66 -0.01 -12.76
C SER A 54 16.34 0.47 -13.40
N GLY A 55 16.18 1.77 -13.64
CA GLY A 55 14.95 2.36 -14.19
C GLY A 55 13.89 2.65 -13.12
N CYS A 56 14.30 2.77 -11.86
CA CYS A 56 13.43 3.14 -10.74
C CYS A 56 13.91 4.47 -10.14
N ASP A 57 12.99 5.26 -9.62
CA ASP A 57 13.32 6.41 -8.80
C ASP A 57 13.11 6.08 -7.31
N LEU A 58 13.85 6.76 -6.43
CA LEU A 58 13.61 6.73 -5.00
C LEU A 58 12.62 7.83 -4.63
N ASP A 59 11.52 7.45 -3.99
CA ASP A 59 10.49 8.39 -3.57
C ASP A 59 10.31 8.37 -2.04
N LEU A 60 9.94 9.53 -1.50
CA LEU A 60 9.65 9.71 -0.08
C LEU A 60 8.15 9.56 0.15
N THR A 61 7.76 8.38 0.63
CA THR A 61 6.37 8.13 1.03
C THR A 61 6.16 8.44 2.51
N SER A 62 5.04 9.08 2.82
CA SER A 62 4.66 9.32 4.21
C SER A 62 4.14 8.03 4.85
N ARG A 63 4.64 7.70 6.03
CA ARG A 63 4.14 6.57 6.82
C ARG A 63 2.72 6.86 7.31
N VAL A 64 1.84 5.88 7.16
CA VAL A 64 0.50 5.89 7.75
C VAL A 64 0.56 5.32 9.16
N ARG A 65 -0.09 5.98 10.11
CA ARG A 65 -0.29 5.48 11.48
C ARG A 65 -1.76 5.17 11.68
N PHE A 66 -2.02 4.12 12.43
CA PHE A 66 -3.38 3.66 12.70
C PHE A 66 -3.69 3.75 14.19
N THR A 67 -4.89 4.20 14.52
CA THR A 67 -5.45 4.24 15.87
C THR A 67 -6.74 3.46 15.94
N ASN A 68 -7.02 2.86 17.10
CA ASN A 68 -8.27 2.18 17.36
C ASN A 68 -9.29 3.15 17.94
N HIS A 69 -10.48 3.18 17.36
CA HIS A 69 -11.62 3.96 17.83
C HIS A 69 -12.75 3.00 18.20
N LEU A 70 -13.50 3.32 19.25
CA LEU A 70 -14.68 2.52 19.59
C LEU A 70 -15.91 3.12 18.90
N GLY A 71 -16.68 2.26 18.26
CA GLY A 71 -17.99 2.56 17.74
C GLY A 71 -19.04 2.67 18.84
N SER A 72 -20.26 3.03 18.44
CA SER A 72 -21.35 3.29 19.39
C SER A 72 -21.75 2.07 20.21
N ARG A 73 -21.47 0.85 19.74
CA ARG A 73 -21.74 -0.41 20.45
C ARG A 73 -20.46 -1.06 20.98
N GLY A 74 -19.34 -0.33 21.00
CA GLY A 74 -18.04 -0.82 21.48
C GLY A 74 -17.24 -1.62 20.45
N GLU A 75 -17.71 -1.71 19.22
CA GLU A 75 -16.98 -2.34 18.11
C GLU A 75 -15.71 -1.52 17.76
N PRO A 76 -14.52 -2.14 17.63
CA PRO A 76 -13.30 -1.42 17.29
C PRO A 76 -13.25 -1.09 15.80
N TYR A 77 -12.90 0.16 15.48
CA TYR A 77 -12.59 0.64 14.14
C TYR A 77 -11.12 1.05 14.08
N VAL A 78 -10.43 0.58 13.04
CA VAL A 78 -9.08 1.02 12.73
C VAL A 78 -9.16 2.26 11.84
N VAL A 79 -8.57 3.36 12.29
CA VAL A 79 -8.62 4.65 11.59
C VAL A 79 -7.20 5.12 11.29
N PRO A 80 -6.90 5.53 10.05
CA PRO A 80 -5.60 6.09 9.71
C PRO A 80 -5.50 7.57 10.05
N ASP A 81 -4.29 8.07 10.29
CA ASP A 81 -4.00 9.50 10.39
C ASP A 81 -3.99 10.21 9.02
N ARG A 82 -3.88 9.46 7.93
CA ARG A 82 -3.82 9.96 6.55
C ARG A 82 -4.14 8.88 5.52
N LEU A 83 -4.43 9.29 4.29
CA LEU A 83 -4.64 8.39 3.16
C LEU A 83 -3.32 8.11 2.41
N TRP A 84 -3.30 6.99 1.70
CA TRP A 84 -2.18 6.49 0.90
C TRP A 84 -2.64 6.11 -0.51
N ARG A 85 -1.70 5.75 -1.38
CA ARG A 85 -1.94 5.31 -2.75
C ARG A 85 -1.52 3.86 -2.90
N LEU A 86 -2.34 3.08 -3.58
CA LEU A 86 -1.91 1.79 -4.12
C LEU A 86 -1.33 2.00 -5.52
N ASP A 87 -0.50 1.07 -5.97
CA ASP A 87 -0.14 1.00 -7.38
C ASP A 87 -1.37 0.63 -8.24
N LEU A 88 -1.29 0.91 -9.54
CA LEU A 88 -2.44 0.75 -10.45
C LEU A 88 -2.88 -0.71 -10.58
N GLU A 89 -1.94 -1.67 -10.56
CA GLU A 89 -2.26 -3.09 -10.68
C GLU A 89 -3.08 -3.54 -9.47
N THR A 90 -2.63 -3.21 -8.26
CA THR A 90 -3.33 -3.53 -7.02
C THR A 90 -4.67 -2.79 -6.90
N ALA A 91 -4.72 -1.49 -7.22
CA ALA A 91 -5.92 -0.66 -7.05
C ALA A 91 -7.10 -1.11 -7.94
N PHE A 92 -6.83 -1.82 -9.04
CA PHE A 92 -7.83 -2.26 -10.01
C PHE A 92 -7.86 -3.79 -10.20
N ALA A 93 -7.16 -4.54 -9.35
CA ALA A 93 -7.07 -5.99 -9.42
C ALA A 93 -8.41 -6.70 -9.24
N GLU A 94 -8.47 -7.95 -9.69
CA GLU A 94 -9.47 -8.92 -9.24
C GLU A 94 -8.99 -9.55 -7.93
N VAL A 95 -9.80 -9.47 -6.87
CA VAL A 95 -9.43 -9.90 -5.52
C VAL A 95 -10.46 -10.85 -4.93
N VAL A 96 -9.99 -11.75 -4.08
CA VAL A 96 -10.82 -12.64 -3.27
C VAL A 96 -10.53 -12.33 -1.81
N LEU A 97 -11.54 -11.90 -1.06
CA LEU A 97 -11.33 -11.48 0.33
C LEU A 97 -11.03 -12.69 1.24
N PRO A 98 -10.08 -12.58 2.17
CA PRO A 98 -9.76 -13.62 3.15
C PRO A 98 -10.90 -13.88 4.13
N GLY A 99 -10.89 -15.07 4.76
CA GLY A 99 -11.94 -15.58 5.67
C GLY A 99 -12.39 -14.59 6.74
N HIS A 100 -11.45 -13.88 7.37
CA HIS A 100 -11.76 -12.93 8.44
C HIS A 100 -12.49 -11.67 7.97
N LEU A 101 -12.53 -11.40 6.66
CA LEU A 101 -13.33 -10.34 6.04
C LEU A 101 -14.67 -10.85 5.47
N HIS A 102 -14.88 -12.17 5.41
CA HIS A 102 -16.14 -12.76 4.94
C HIS A 102 -16.65 -13.82 5.92
N TRP A 103 -17.63 -13.45 6.74
CA TRP A 103 -18.16 -14.35 7.78
C TRP A 103 -19.30 -15.28 7.28
N SER A 104 -19.81 -15.10 6.05
CA SER A 104 -20.76 -16.05 5.44
C SER A 104 -20.84 -15.95 3.90
N GLY A 105 -21.13 -17.08 3.25
CA GLY A 105 -21.26 -17.23 1.80
C GLY A 105 -19.99 -17.74 1.10
N PRO A 106 -20.10 -18.21 -0.16
CA PRO A 106 -18.92 -18.60 -0.93
C PRO A 106 -18.02 -17.39 -1.15
N SER A 107 -16.72 -17.59 -1.00
CA SER A 107 -15.74 -16.58 -1.37
C SER A 107 -15.91 -16.27 -2.86
N ARG A 108 -16.21 -15.01 -3.19
CA ARG A 108 -16.37 -14.54 -4.57
C ARG A 108 -15.23 -13.62 -4.94
N ALA A 109 -14.89 -13.63 -6.22
CA ALA A 109 -14.03 -12.60 -6.80
C ALA A 109 -14.77 -11.26 -6.87
N TYR A 110 -14.04 -10.19 -6.56
CA TYR A 110 -14.44 -8.81 -6.72
C TYR A 110 -13.48 -8.15 -7.70
N ARG A 111 -14.01 -7.45 -8.70
CA ARG A 111 -13.17 -6.68 -9.61
C ARG A 111 -13.08 -5.24 -9.13
N LEU A 112 -11.93 -4.84 -8.58
CA LEU A 112 -11.74 -3.49 -8.07
C LEU A 112 -11.77 -2.42 -9.17
N ALA A 113 -11.59 -2.82 -10.43
CA ALA A 113 -11.89 -1.99 -11.61
C ALA A 113 -13.36 -1.53 -11.66
N GLU A 114 -14.30 -2.38 -11.24
CA GLU A 114 -15.73 -2.09 -11.24
C GLU A 114 -16.11 -1.28 -9.99
N ARG A 115 -16.68 -0.08 -10.18
CA ARG A 115 -16.97 0.86 -9.06
C ARG A 115 -17.83 0.23 -7.97
N ALA A 116 -18.84 -0.55 -8.35
CA ALA A 116 -19.75 -1.19 -7.41
C ALA A 116 -19.05 -2.27 -6.57
N ASP A 117 -18.23 -3.12 -7.19
CA ASP A 117 -17.45 -4.13 -6.48
C ASP A 117 -16.40 -3.48 -5.56
N ARG A 118 -15.74 -2.41 -6.02
CA ARG A 118 -14.81 -1.65 -5.19
C ARG A 118 -15.48 -1.01 -3.98
N ALA A 119 -16.63 -0.35 -4.17
CA ALA A 119 -17.42 0.19 -3.06
C ALA A 119 -17.76 -0.90 -2.05
N ARG A 120 -18.18 -2.08 -2.53
CA ARG A 120 -18.51 -3.21 -1.67
C ARG A 120 -17.32 -3.73 -0.87
N VAL A 121 -16.15 -3.88 -1.51
CA VAL A 121 -14.92 -4.27 -0.82
C VAL A 121 -14.55 -3.22 0.22
N TYR A 122 -14.63 -1.94 -0.11
CA TYR A 122 -14.28 -0.86 0.81
C TYR A 122 -15.18 -0.85 2.04
N GLU A 123 -16.49 -1.03 1.87
CA GLU A 123 -17.44 -1.16 3.00
C GLU A 123 -17.06 -2.31 3.95
N ILE A 124 -16.69 -3.47 3.39
CA ILE A 124 -16.30 -4.65 4.16
C ILE A 124 -15.00 -4.37 4.92
N VAL A 125 -13.96 -3.92 4.20
CA VAL A 125 -12.62 -3.72 4.76
C VAL A 125 -12.62 -2.60 5.81
N LEU A 126 -13.37 -1.51 5.61
CA LEU A 126 -13.50 -0.44 6.60
C LEU A 126 -14.18 -0.91 7.89
N ARG A 127 -15.10 -1.88 7.80
CA ARG A 127 -15.89 -2.37 8.93
C ARG A 127 -15.19 -3.48 9.69
N GLU A 128 -14.60 -4.43 8.99
CA GLU A 128 -14.10 -5.69 9.55
C GLU A 128 -12.57 -5.79 9.53
N GLY A 129 -11.89 -4.91 8.76
CA GLY A 129 -10.47 -5.03 8.49
C GLY A 129 -9.55 -4.44 9.56
N ALA A 130 -8.38 -5.05 9.68
CA ALA A 130 -7.26 -4.50 10.43
C ALA A 130 -6.36 -3.62 9.53
N ALA A 131 -5.36 -2.95 10.11
CA ALA A 131 -4.44 -2.09 9.37
C ALA A 131 -3.80 -2.76 8.11
N PRO A 132 -3.37 -4.04 8.13
CA PRO A 132 -2.87 -4.69 6.94
C PRO A 132 -3.93 -4.86 5.84
N ASP A 133 -5.19 -5.13 6.20
CA ASP A 133 -6.29 -5.24 5.24
C ASP A 133 -6.57 -3.89 4.58
N LEU A 134 -6.60 -2.81 5.37
CA LEU A 134 -6.74 -1.45 4.86
C LEU A 134 -5.65 -1.15 3.84
N LEU A 135 -4.38 -1.37 4.20
CA LEU A 135 -3.23 -1.14 3.33
C LEU A 135 -3.21 -2.01 2.07
N THR A 136 -3.91 -3.15 2.09
CA THR A 136 -3.96 -4.08 0.94
C THR A 136 -5.05 -3.67 -0.05
N TYR A 137 -6.23 -3.28 0.45
CA TYR A 137 -7.42 -3.14 -0.39
C TYR A 137 -7.86 -1.71 -0.64
N LEU A 138 -7.47 -0.74 0.20
CA LEU A 138 -7.93 0.64 0.05
C LEU A 138 -6.90 1.50 -0.67
N ASP A 139 -7.29 2.05 -1.81
CA ASP A 139 -6.64 3.21 -2.42
C ASP A 139 -7.32 4.51 -1.94
N GLY A 140 -6.50 5.45 -1.45
CA GLY A 140 -6.96 6.67 -0.82
C GLY A 140 -7.73 7.63 -1.72
N ALA A 141 -7.36 7.83 -3.00
CA ALA A 141 -8.15 8.75 -3.82
C ALA A 141 -9.42 8.11 -4.37
N LEU A 142 -9.40 6.80 -4.65
CA LEU A 142 -10.63 6.08 -4.96
C LEU A 142 -11.57 6.04 -3.75
N LEU A 143 -11.02 5.99 -2.53
CA LEU A 143 -11.81 6.08 -1.31
C LEU A 143 -12.40 7.49 -1.15
N LEU A 144 -11.61 8.55 -1.33
CA LEU A 144 -12.11 9.94 -1.26
C LEU A 144 -13.32 10.18 -2.16
N ASP A 145 -13.23 9.65 -3.37
CA ASP A 145 -14.26 9.74 -4.40
C ASP A 145 -15.51 8.91 -4.06
N LEU A 146 -15.35 7.74 -3.43
CA LEU A 146 -16.46 6.87 -3.03
C LEU A 146 -17.05 7.20 -1.66
N PHE A 147 -16.32 7.91 -0.79
CA PHE A 147 -16.54 7.87 0.66
C PHE A 147 -17.98 8.22 1.05
N ASP A 148 -18.57 9.24 0.45
CA ASP A 148 -19.93 9.71 0.79
C ASP A 148 -21.03 8.75 0.33
N GLU A 149 -20.76 7.92 -0.68
CA GLU A 149 -21.68 6.92 -1.22
C GLU A 149 -21.65 5.59 -0.43
N LEU A 150 -20.58 5.33 0.34
CA LEU A 150 -20.41 4.06 1.05
C LEU A 150 -21.48 3.80 2.12
N ILE A 151 -21.99 2.57 2.18
CA ILE A 151 -22.93 2.13 3.22
C ILE A 151 -22.16 1.62 4.45
N ILE A 152 -21.71 2.57 5.27
CA ILE A 152 -20.93 2.33 6.49
C ILE A 152 -21.61 2.90 7.74
N PRO A 153 -21.37 2.33 8.95
CA PRO A 153 -21.92 2.85 10.19
C PRO A 153 -21.60 4.35 10.40
N PRO A 154 -22.54 5.17 10.91
CA PRO A 154 -22.29 6.60 11.15
C PRO A 154 -21.10 6.89 12.07
N ALA A 155 -20.87 6.04 13.08
CA ALA A 155 -19.73 6.15 13.98
C ALA A 155 -18.39 5.94 13.24
N LEU A 156 -18.33 4.94 12.36
CA LEU A 156 -17.17 4.69 11.51
C LEU A 156 -16.92 5.86 10.56
N ARG A 157 -17.97 6.34 9.90
CA ARG A 157 -17.91 7.51 9.01
C ARG A 157 -17.37 8.74 9.74
N LYS A 158 -17.87 9.02 10.94
CA LYS A 158 -17.39 10.13 11.79
C LYS A 158 -15.93 9.94 12.20
N ALA A 159 -15.52 8.72 12.53
CA ALA A 159 -14.15 8.44 12.95
C ALA A 159 -13.15 8.62 11.79
N TRP A 160 -13.53 8.26 10.55
CA TRP A 160 -12.70 8.42 9.35
C TRP A 160 -12.73 9.83 8.75
N ALA A 161 -13.73 10.67 9.07
CA ALA A 161 -13.87 12.01 8.51
C ALA A 161 -12.59 12.86 8.58
N PRO A 162 -11.82 12.92 9.70
CA PRO A 162 -10.58 13.70 9.74
C PRO A 162 -9.53 13.29 8.69
N ALA A 163 -9.40 11.99 8.42
CA ALA A 163 -8.45 11.48 7.43
C ALA A 163 -8.89 11.81 6.00
N ILE A 164 -10.19 11.81 5.74
CA ILE A 164 -10.81 12.16 4.46
C ILE A 164 -10.74 13.68 4.22
N ASP A 165 -11.20 14.48 5.18
CA ASP A 165 -11.34 15.93 5.08
C ASP A 165 -10.00 16.63 4.91
N ARG A 166 -8.92 16.04 5.46
CA ARG A 166 -7.55 16.50 5.23
C ARG A 166 -7.24 16.73 3.74
N TYR A 167 -7.76 15.88 2.86
CA TYR A 167 -7.50 15.94 1.42
C TYR A 167 -8.61 16.62 0.61
N ARG A 168 -9.82 16.76 1.18
CA ARG A 168 -10.92 17.52 0.56
C ARG A 168 -10.72 19.03 0.68
N ASN A 169 -10.12 19.46 1.79
CA ASN A 169 -9.98 20.88 2.13
C ASN A 169 -8.60 21.45 1.77
N THR A 170 -7.79 20.72 0.99
CA THR A 170 -6.51 21.26 0.49
C THR A 170 -6.80 22.06 -0.78
N THR A 171 -7.10 23.35 -0.63
CA THR A 171 -7.07 24.29 -1.76
C THR A 171 -5.62 24.36 -2.27
N PRO A 172 -5.36 24.25 -3.59
CA PRO A 172 -4.02 24.44 -4.16
C PRO A 172 -3.46 25.84 -3.92
#